data_AF-A0A4Q2Z9K5-F1
#
_entry.id   AF-A0A4Q2Z9K5-F1
#
_cell.length_a   1.000
_cell.length_b   1.000
_cell.length_c   1.000
_cell.angle_alpha   90.00
_cell.angle_beta   90.00
_cell.angle_gamma   90.00
#
_symmetry.space_group_name_H-M   'P 1'
#
loop_
_entity.id
_entity.type
_entity.pdbx_description
1 polymer ?
#
loop_
_entity_poly.entity_id
_entity_poly.type
_entity_poly.pdbx_seq_one_letter_code
_entity_poly.pdbx_strand_id
1 'polypeptide(L)'
;SKHQEFICPDGVGSYEIYRMYHEELESLVKHIPTIKRAQFWMSFSPNYLKHLEVLQNVGMTRIDPVVYNGVEIVPLQFLKAVLPNPGDLGQTTKGKTCIGNIITGLKDGKPKAIYIYNICDHEECFAEVGSQAISYTTGVPAMIGAKQILAQLWKKPGVWNIEQLDPDAFMADLNVHGLPWQFVELSPEQAASLQVV
;
A
#
# COMPACT_ATOMS: atom_id res chain seq x y z
N SER A 1 8.86 7.14 16.08
CA SER A 1 8.32 5.95 15.37
C SER A 1 9.46 4.98 15.12
N LYS A 2 9.21 3.66 15.08
CA LYS A 2 10.24 2.72 14.61
C LYS A 2 10.38 2.88 13.10
N HIS A 3 11.61 2.97 12.61
CA HIS A 3 11.93 3.01 11.19
C HIS A 3 13.16 2.14 10.93
N GLN A 4 13.32 1.70 9.69
CA GLN A 4 14.47 0.93 9.22
C GLN A 4 14.54 1.00 7.69
N GLU A 5 15.67 0.59 7.14
CA GLU A 5 15.84 0.41 5.70
C GLU A 5 15.13 -0.88 5.23
N PHE A 6 14.53 -0.83 4.06
CA PHE A 6 14.00 -2.00 3.34
C PHE A 6 14.46 -1.96 1.89
N ILE A 7 15.09 -3.04 1.44
CA ILE A 7 15.52 -3.22 0.05
C ILE A 7 14.43 -4.00 -0.67
N CYS A 8 13.76 -3.32 -1.60
CA CYS A 8 12.76 -3.97 -2.45
C CYS A 8 13.46 -4.94 -3.44
N PRO A 9 12.83 -6.08 -3.75
CA PRO A 9 13.34 -7.02 -4.74
C PRO A 9 13.38 -6.42 -6.16
N ASP A 10 13.97 -7.18 -7.09
CA ASP A 10 14.02 -6.88 -8.54
C ASP A 10 14.58 -5.49 -8.89
N GLY A 11 15.49 -4.98 -8.06
CA GLY A 11 16.18 -3.71 -8.31
C GLY A 11 15.28 -2.47 -8.17
N VAL A 12 14.12 -2.57 -7.53
CA VAL A 12 13.22 -1.42 -7.28
C VAL A 12 13.87 -0.35 -6.39
N GLY A 13 14.82 -0.74 -5.55
CA GLY A 13 15.65 0.18 -4.76
C GLY A 13 15.53 -0.02 -3.25
N SER A 14 16.24 0.84 -2.51
CA SER A 14 16.22 0.86 -1.05
C SER A 14 15.42 2.05 -0.53
N TYR A 15 14.60 1.82 0.49
CA TYR A 15 13.68 2.80 1.04
C TYR A 15 13.69 2.79 2.56
N GLU A 16 13.63 3.98 3.15
CA GLU A 16 13.37 4.13 4.58
C GLU A 16 11.87 3.88 4.85
N ILE A 17 11.57 2.86 5.67
CA ILE A 17 10.21 2.46 6.02
C ILE A 17 9.89 2.79 7.47
N TYR A 18 8.67 3.28 7.70
CA TYR A 18 8.18 3.69 9.00
C TYR A 18 7.01 2.81 9.42
N ARG A 19 7.07 2.30 10.65
CA ARG A 19 5.97 1.49 11.20
C ARG A 19 4.80 2.39 11.56
N MET A 20 3.62 2.06 11.05
CA MET A 20 2.39 2.82 11.29
C MET A 20 1.17 1.90 11.41
N TYR A 21 0.04 2.49 11.76
CA TYR A 21 -1.26 1.81 11.74
C TYR A 21 -1.77 1.71 10.30
N HIS A 22 -2.50 0.64 10.01
CA HIS A 22 -3.24 0.44 8.79
C HIS A 22 -4.47 -0.45 9.07
N GLU A 23 -5.53 -0.27 8.30
CA GLU A 23 -6.89 -0.74 8.61
C GLU A 23 -7.04 -2.27 8.64
N GLU A 24 -6.36 -2.99 7.76
CA GLU A 24 -6.40 -4.45 7.63
C GLU A 24 -5.83 -5.16 8.86
N LEU A 25 -5.00 -4.48 9.65
CA LEU A 25 -4.50 -5.04 10.91
C LEU A 25 -5.64 -5.41 11.87
N GLU A 26 -6.76 -4.68 11.85
CA GLU A 26 -7.90 -4.97 12.72
C GLU A 26 -8.68 -6.22 12.26
N SER A 27 -8.87 -6.39 10.96
CA SER A 27 -9.60 -7.54 10.42
C SER A 27 -8.75 -8.80 10.43
N LEU A 28 -7.47 -8.71 10.05
CA LEU A 28 -6.54 -9.84 10.01
C LEU A 28 -6.41 -10.51 11.38
N VAL A 29 -6.20 -9.75 12.46
CA VAL A 29 -6.07 -10.34 13.81
C VAL A 29 -7.39 -10.95 14.31
N LYS A 30 -8.53 -10.46 13.82
CA LYS A 30 -9.86 -10.98 14.15
C LYS A 30 -10.17 -12.28 13.40
N HIS A 31 -9.81 -12.36 12.13
CA HIS A 31 -10.17 -13.47 11.26
C HIS A 31 -9.07 -14.54 11.12
N ILE A 32 -7.84 -14.21 11.53
CA ILE A 32 -6.70 -15.15 11.60
C ILE A 32 -6.18 -15.15 13.05
N PRO A 33 -6.90 -15.78 14.00
CA PRO A 33 -6.61 -15.69 15.44
C PRO A 33 -5.27 -16.35 15.84
N THR A 34 -4.64 -17.09 14.93
CA THR A 34 -3.29 -17.66 15.12
C THR A 34 -2.18 -16.61 14.98
N ILE A 35 -2.48 -15.40 14.48
CA ILE A 35 -1.52 -14.31 14.40
C ILE A 35 -1.11 -13.88 15.80
N LYS A 36 0.20 -13.96 16.08
CA LYS A 36 0.80 -13.45 17.34
C LYS A 36 1.25 -11.99 17.24
N ARG A 37 1.53 -11.52 16.03
CA ARG A 37 2.03 -10.17 15.74
C ARG A 37 1.73 -9.81 14.28
N ALA A 38 1.09 -8.67 14.06
CA ALA A 38 0.92 -8.04 12.75
C ALA A 38 1.50 -6.62 12.79
N GLN A 39 2.12 -6.18 11.69
CA GLN A 39 2.75 -4.87 11.56
C GLN A 39 2.59 -4.38 10.13
N PHE A 40 2.37 -3.07 9.98
CA PHE A 40 2.37 -2.40 8.69
C PHE A 40 3.52 -1.39 8.63
N TRP A 41 4.18 -1.35 7.47
CA TRP A 41 5.34 -0.50 7.21
C TRP A 41 5.15 0.20 5.86
N MET A 42 5.44 1.50 5.82
CA MET A 42 5.31 2.31 4.61
C MET A 42 6.57 3.14 4.40
N SER A 43 7.00 3.27 3.15
CA SER A 43 8.16 4.09 2.80
C SER A 43 7.83 5.58 2.81
N PHE A 44 8.74 6.37 3.38
CA PHE A 44 8.71 7.82 3.27
C PHE A 44 10.13 8.33 3.06
N SER A 45 10.37 9.09 1.99
CA SER A 45 11.69 9.68 1.80
C SER A 45 11.93 10.78 2.85
N PRO A 46 13.18 10.97 3.31
CA PRO A 46 13.52 12.09 4.20
C PRO A 46 13.13 13.44 3.61
N ASN A 47 13.23 13.60 2.30
CA ASN A 47 12.82 14.83 1.61
C ASN A 47 11.30 15.07 1.70
N TYR A 48 10.49 14.03 1.51
CA TYR A 48 9.03 14.13 1.65
C TYR A 48 8.64 14.52 3.08
N LEU A 49 9.22 13.86 4.08
CA LEU A 49 9.01 14.19 5.49
C LEU A 49 9.42 15.64 5.79
N LYS A 50 10.53 16.10 5.19
CA LYS A 50 10.97 17.48 5.36
C LYS A 50 9.97 18.50 4.80
N HIS A 51 9.39 18.24 3.63
CA HIS A 51 8.36 19.12 3.05
C HIS A 51 7.12 19.19 3.95
N LEU A 52 6.65 18.06 4.48
CA LEU A 52 5.52 18.04 5.41
C LEU A 52 5.82 18.81 6.71
N GLU A 53 7.01 18.61 7.28
CA GLU A 53 7.44 19.32 8.49
C GLU A 53 7.45 20.84 8.25
N VAL A 54 7.99 21.29 7.11
CA VAL A 54 8.02 22.72 6.76
C VAL A 54 6.60 23.27 6.61
N LEU A 55 5.73 22.59 5.85
CA LEU A 55 4.33 23.01 5.65
C LEU A 55 3.56 23.08 6.98
N GLN A 56 3.81 22.13 7.88
CA GLN A 56 3.23 22.13 9.22
C GLN A 56 3.75 23.31 10.06
N ASN A 57 5.07 23.54 10.08
CA ASN A 57 5.70 24.59 10.87
C ASN A 57 5.24 25.99 10.45
N VAL A 58 4.98 26.22 9.16
CA VAL A 58 4.43 27.49 8.67
C VAL A 58 2.89 27.57 8.76
N GLY A 59 2.23 26.54 9.31
CA GLY A 59 0.78 26.52 9.54
C GLY A 59 -0.07 26.26 8.30
N MET A 60 0.52 25.83 7.17
CA MET A 60 -0.22 25.56 5.93
C MET A 60 -1.10 24.31 6.00
N THR A 61 -0.91 23.47 7.01
CA THR A 61 -1.74 22.29 7.27
C THR A 61 -2.88 22.54 8.26
N ARG A 62 -3.06 23.78 8.74
CA ARG A 62 -4.15 24.14 9.65
C ARG A 62 -5.52 24.01 8.99
N ILE A 63 -6.48 23.57 9.79
CA ILE A 63 -7.89 23.40 9.41
C ILE A 63 -8.78 24.54 9.90
N ASP A 64 -8.28 25.35 10.83
CA ASP A 64 -8.97 26.52 11.35
C ASP A 64 -8.65 27.76 10.51
N PRO A 65 -9.60 28.71 10.38
CA PRO A 65 -9.46 29.84 9.48
C PRO A 65 -8.47 30.90 10.00
N VAL A 66 -7.84 31.61 9.06
CA VAL A 66 -7.08 32.84 9.30
C VAL A 66 -7.67 33.97 8.48
N VAL A 67 -7.69 35.20 9.02
CA VAL A 67 -8.18 36.38 8.29
C VAL A 67 -7.02 37.00 7.51
N TYR A 68 -7.14 37.04 6.18
CA TYR A 68 -6.19 37.70 5.30
C TYR A 68 -6.94 38.72 4.43
N ASN A 69 -6.58 40.00 4.55
CA ASN A 69 -7.24 41.11 3.84
C ASN A 69 -8.78 41.13 3.99
N GLY A 70 -9.28 40.80 5.18
CA GLY A 70 -10.72 40.76 5.48
C GLY A 70 -11.45 39.50 4.98
N VAL A 71 -10.73 38.52 4.42
CA VAL A 71 -11.28 37.24 3.96
C VAL A 71 -10.80 36.12 4.87
N GLU A 72 -11.70 35.24 5.29
CA GLU A 72 -11.35 34.01 6.01
C GLU A 72 -10.84 32.96 5.04
N ILE A 73 -9.64 32.42 5.31
CA ILE A 73 -9.00 31.39 4.51
C ILE A 73 -8.63 30.23 5.44
N VAL A 74 -8.99 29.00 5.06
CA VAL A 74 -8.48 27.79 5.70
C VAL A 74 -7.16 27.39 5.02
N PRO A 75 -6.00 27.43 5.70
CA PRO A 75 -4.71 27.21 5.07
C PRO A 75 -4.60 25.89 4.30
N LEU A 76 -5.13 24.79 4.85
CA LEU A 76 -5.11 23.48 4.18
C LEU A 76 -5.89 23.48 2.86
N GLN A 77 -7.01 24.21 2.79
CA GLN A 77 -7.80 24.32 1.55
C GLN A 77 -7.05 25.13 0.50
N PHE A 78 -6.39 26.22 0.92
CA PHE A 78 -5.56 27.02 0.03
C PHE A 78 -4.33 26.24 -0.46
N LEU A 79 -3.67 25.47 0.43
CA LEU A 79 -2.58 24.58 0.06
C LEU A 79 -3.00 23.59 -1.03
N LYS A 80 -4.18 22.97 -0.88
CA LYS A 80 -4.74 22.07 -1.90
C LYS A 80 -4.91 22.76 -3.26
N ALA A 81 -5.26 24.04 -3.30
CA ALA A 81 -5.46 24.78 -4.54
C ALA A 81 -4.15 25.13 -5.28
N VAL A 82 -3.02 25.22 -4.56
CA VAL A 82 -1.70 25.53 -5.15
C VAL A 82 -0.88 24.28 -5.47
N LEU A 83 -1.21 23.14 -4.88
CA LEU A 83 -0.58 21.87 -5.22
C LEU A 83 -1.00 21.39 -6.62
N PRO A 84 -0.14 20.66 -7.35
CA PRO A 84 -0.52 20.04 -8.61
C PRO A 84 -1.76 19.16 -8.44
N ASN A 85 -2.61 19.13 -9.46
CA ASN A 85 -3.77 18.25 -9.48
C ASN A 85 -3.29 16.79 -9.40
N PRO A 86 -3.77 15.98 -8.42
CA PRO A 86 -3.34 14.60 -8.28
C PRO A 86 -3.52 13.74 -9.53
N GLY A 87 -4.55 14.02 -10.34
CA GLY A 87 -4.79 13.31 -11.61
C GLY A 87 -3.71 13.55 -12.66
N ASP A 88 -3.06 14.70 -12.65
CA ASP A 88 -2.04 15.08 -13.64
C ASP A 88 -0.65 14.52 -13.28
N LEU A 89 -0.45 14.09 -12.03
CA LEU A 89 0.84 13.54 -11.56
C LEU A 89 1.25 12.28 -12.33
N GLY A 90 0.29 11.53 -12.88
CA GLY A 90 0.58 10.34 -13.69
C GLY A 90 1.51 10.63 -14.87
N GLN A 91 1.45 11.83 -15.47
CA GLN A 91 2.28 12.21 -16.61
C GLN A 91 3.77 12.36 -16.28
N THR A 92 4.10 12.65 -15.02
CA THR A 92 5.47 12.97 -14.60
C THR A 92 6.03 11.97 -13.58
N THR A 93 5.18 11.14 -12.99
CA THR A 93 5.60 10.15 -11.99
C THR A 93 6.33 8.99 -12.67
N LYS A 94 7.50 8.65 -12.14
CA LYS A 94 8.35 7.54 -12.62
C LYS A 94 8.73 6.62 -11.47
N GLY A 95 9.20 5.43 -11.83
CA GLY A 95 9.64 4.42 -10.88
C GLY A 95 8.56 3.37 -10.64
N LYS A 96 8.74 2.60 -9.57
CA LYS A 96 7.94 1.41 -9.29
C LYS A 96 7.44 1.40 -7.86
N THR A 97 6.26 0.83 -7.65
CA THR A 97 5.76 0.47 -6.32
C THR A 97 6.14 -0.99 -6.02
N CYS A 98 6.41 -1.31 -4.76
CA CYS A 98 6.58 -2.68 -4.28
C CYS A 98 5.73 -2.86 -3.02
N ILE A 99 4.72 -3.72 -3.08
CA ILE A 99 3.75 -3.93 -1.99
C ILE A 99 3.66 -5.44 -1.74
N GLY A 100 3.77 -5.87 -0.48
CA GLY A 100 3.72 -7.29 -0.16
C GLY A 100 3.70 -7.60 1.32
N ASN A 101 3.65 -8.90 1.62
CA ASN A 101 3.50 -9.44 2.97
C ASN A 101 4.62 -10.44 3.27
N ILE A 102 5.40 -10.17 4.32
CA ILE A 102 6.33 -11.13 4.91
C ILE A 102 5.59 -11.90 5.99
N ILE A 103 5.43 -13.20 5.80
CA ILE A 103 4.59 -14.07 6.65
C ILE A 103 5.48 -15.16 7.26
N THR A 104 5.39 -15.33 8.57
CA THR A 104 6.08 -16.41 9.29
C THR A 104 5.07 -17.25 10.07
N GLY A 105 5.31 -18.56 10.10
CA GLY A 105 4.40 -19.51 10.74
C GLY A 105 4.95 -20.93 10.77
N LEU A 106 4.06 -21.90 10.93
CA LEU A 106 4.38 -23.32 10.88
C LEU A 106 3.67 -23.96 9.69
N LYS A 107 4.38 -24.82 8.95
CA LYS A 107 3.82 -25.72 7.95
C LYS A 107 4.30 -27.14 8.27
N ASP A 108 3.37 -28.08 8.41
CA ASP A 108 3.66 -29.48 8.76
C ASP A 108 4.57 -29.62 10.01
N GLY A 109 4.31 -28.76 11.01
CA GLY A 109 5.06 -28.70 12.27
C GLY A 109 6.44 -28.03 12.18
N LYS A 110 6.87 -27.55 11.01
CA LYS A 110 8.17 -26.92 10.79
C LYS A 110 8.04 -25.41 10.59
N PRO A 111 8.97 -24.59 11.10
CA PRO A 111 9.03 -23.16 10.78
C PRO A 111 9.06 -22.92 9.28
N LYS A 112 8.22 -21.98 8.82
CA LYS A 112 8.17 -21.53 7.44
C LYS A 112 8.07 -20.01 7.41
N ALA A 113 8.80 -19.40 6.47
CA ALA A 113 8.72 -17.99 6.18
C ALA A 113 8.59 -17.76 4.67
N ILE A 114 7.74 -16.82 4.28
CA ILE A 114 7.47 -16.49 2.88
C ILE A 114 7.33 -14.98 2.70
N TYR A 115 7.55 -14.53 1.48
CA TYR A 115 7.24 -13.19 1.01
C TYR A 115 6.37 -13.27 -0.25
N ILE A 116 5.20 -12.64 -0.19
CA ILE A 116 4.29 -12.51 -1.35
C ILE A 116 4.18 -11.03 -1.68
N TYR A 117 4.51 -10.64 -2.91
CA TYR A 117 4.54 -9.22 -3.29
C TYR A 117 4.17 -8.98 -4.75
N ASN A 118 3.83 -7.75 -5.07
CA ASN A 118 3.66 -7.24 -6.43
C ASN A 118 4.59 -6.03 -6.63
N ILE A 119 5.13 -5.93 -7.84
CA ILE A 119 5.82 -4.74 -8.34
C ILE A 119 4.97 -4.16 -9.48
N CYS A 120 4.78 -2.85 -9.46
CA CYS A 120 3.96 -2.14 -10.45
C CYS A 120 4.67 -0.88 -10.91
N ASP A 121 4.78 -0.68 -12.23
CA ASP A 121 5.51 0.43 -12.83
C ASP A 121 4.58 1.61 -13.14
N HIS A 122 4.98 2.81 -12.74
CA HIS A 122 4.17 4.01 -12.93
C HIS A 122 3.96 4.36 -14.42
N GLU A 123 4.97 4.18 -15.25
CA GLU A 123 4.95 4.54 -16.67
C GLU A 123 4.08 3.53 -17.44
N GLU A 124 4.16 2.24 -17.10
CA GLU A 124 3.29 1.21 -17.69
C GLU A 124 1.81 1.43 -17.33
N CYS A 125 1.50 1.70 -16.05
CA CYS A 125 0.13 2.00 -15.62
C CYS A 125 -0.44 3.23 -16.34
N PHE A 126 0.38 4.28 -16.49
CA PHE A 126 -0.06 5.50 -17.14
C PHE A 126 -0.29 5.28 -18.63
N ALA A 127 0.55 4.47 -19.30
CA ALA A 127 0.36 4.11 -20.69
C ALA A 127 -0.93 3.28 -20.93
N GLU A 128 -1.30 2.40 -19.98
CA GLU A 128 -2.49 1.54 -20.12
C GLU A 128 -3.80 2.29 -19.84
N VAL A 129 -3.88 2.98 -18.70
CA VAL A 129 -5.15 3.54 -18.20
C VAL A 129 -5.09 5.03 -17.83
N GLY A 130 -3.97 5.71 -18.12
CA GLY A 130 -3.83 7.15 -17.85
C GLY A 130 -3.70 7.49 -16.37
N SER A 131 -3.30 6.54 -15.53
CA SER A 131 -3.15 6.73 -14.08
C SER A 131 -1.85 6.14 -13.55
N GLN A 132 -1.33 6.70 -12.47
CA GLN A 132 -0.16 6.17 -11.77
C GLN A 132 -0.45 4.83 -11.04
N ALA A 133 0.61 4.13 -10.63
CA ALA A 133 0.57 2.81 -10.00
C ALA A 133 -0.16 2.74 -8.64
N ILE A 134 -0.23 3.80 -7.83
CA ILE A 134 -0.99 3.83 -6.56
C ILE A 134 -2.50 3.65 -6.82
N SER A 135 -3.05 4.38 -7.79
CA SER A 135 -4.45 4.21 -8.18
C SER A 135 -4.68 2.91 -8.94
N TYR A 136 -3.71 2.49 -9.74
CA TYR A 136 -3.78 1.21 -10.46
C TYR A 136 -3.87 0.02 -9.50
N THR A 137 -2.95 -0.05 -8.53
CA THR A 137 -2.87 -1.10 -7.49
C THR A 137 -4.08 -1.11 -6.56
N THR A 138 -4.87 -0.05 -6.51
CA THR A 138 -6.16 -0.01 -5.78
C THR A 138 -7.35 -0.34 -6.68
N GLY A 139 -7.34 0.18 -7.91
CA GLY A 139 -8.45 0.06 -8.86
C GLY A 139 -8.60 -1.34 -9.44
N VAL A 140 -7.50 -2.02 -9.75
CA VAL A 140 -7.54 -3.40 -10.26
C VAL A 140 -8.14 -4.36 -9.22
N PRO A 141 -7.69 -4.40 -7.94
CA PRO A 141 -8.33 -5.19 -6.89
C PRO A 141 -9.82 -4.88 -6.70
N ALA A 142 -10.23 -3.61 -6.81
CA ALA A 142 -11.64 -3.22 -6.71
C ALA A 142 -12.47 -3.85 -7.85
N MET A 143 -11.96 -3.81 -9.08
CA MET A 143 -12.58 -4.45 -10.24
C MET A 143 -12.66 -5.98 -10.05
N ILE A 144 -11.56 -6.62 -9.64
CA ILE A 144 -11.53 -8.07 -9.42
C ILE A 144 -12.52 -8.46 -8.32
N GLY A 145 -12.56 -7.74 -7.19
CA GLY A 145 -13.54 -8.01 -6.13
C GLY A 145 -14.99 -7.94 -6.62
N ALA A 146 -15.32 -6.93 -7.43
CA ALA A 146 -16.63 -6.83 -8.08
C ALA A 146 -16.90 -8.00 -9.04
N LYS A 147 -15.90 -8.40 -9.84
CA LYS A 147 -15.98 -9.57 -10.73
C LYS A 147 -16.27 -10.86 -9.95
N GLN A 148 -15.58 -11.10 -8.83
CA GLN A 148 -15.79 -12.27 -7.98
C GLN A 148 -17.22 -12.33 -7.39
N ILE A 149 -17.77 -11.18 -7.01
CA ILE A 149 -19.16 -11.08 -6.52
C ILE A 149 -20.16 -11.38 -7.64
N LEU A 150 -19.98 -10.80 -8.83
CA LEU A 150 -20.87 -11.00 -9.97
C LEU A 150 -20.81 -12.45 -10.50
N ALA A 151 -19.62 -13.07 -10.48
CA ALA A 151 -19.40 -14.48 -10.80
C ALA A 151 -19.97 -15.46 -9.75
N GLN A 152 -20.60 -14.94 -8.67
CA GLN A 152 -21.15 -15.71 -7.55
C GLN A 152 -20.10 -16.43 -6.68
N LEU A 153 -18.80 -16.25 -6.94
CA LEU A 153 -17.72 -16.88 -6.17
C LEU A 153 -17.58 -16.29 -4.76
N TRP A 154 -17.80 -14.98 -4.63
CA TRP A 154 -17.76 -14.26 -3.35
C TRP A 154 -19.15 -13.80 -2.88
N LYS A 155 -20.23 -14.30 -3.48
CA LYS A 155 -21.57 -13.86 -3.12
C LYS A 155 -22.06 -14.57 -1.85
N LYS A 156 -22.04 -13.83 -0.73
CA LYS A 156 -22.50 -14.31 0.57
C LYS A 156 -23.22 -13.19 1.33
N PRO A 157 -24.42 -13.41 1.90
CA PRO A 157 -25.10 -12.40 2.71
C PRO A 157 -24.24 -11.93 3.89
N GLY A 158 -24.19 -10.62 4.14
CA GLY A 158 -23.44 -10.03 5.26
C GLY A 158 -22.35 -9.05 4.81
N VAL A 159 -21.48 -8.69 5.76
CA VAL A 159 -20.30 -7.84 5.55
C VAL A 159 -19.06 -8.71 5.78
N TRP A 160 -18.15 -8.69 4.82
CA TRP A 160 -17.00 -9.59 4.78
C TRP A 160 -15.72 -8.81 4.50
N ASN A 161 -14.65 -9.17 5.19
CA ASN A 161 -13.29 -8.79 4.82
C ASN A 161 -12.70 -9.83 3.85
N ILE A 162 -11.70 -9.43 3.06
CA ILE A 162 -11.18 -10.23 1.94
C ILE A 162 -10.60 -11.58 2.40
N GLU A 163 -9.92 -11.60 3.55
CA GLU A 163 -9.32 -12.80 4.14
C GLU A 163 -10.33 -13.88 4.58
N GLN A 164 -11.64 -13.56 4.56
CA GLN A 164 -12.71 -14.52 4.87
C GLN A 164 -13.23 -15.25 3.63
N LEU A 165 -12.75 -14.88 2.44
CA LEU A 165 -13.19 -15.39 1.15
C LEU A 165 -12.07 -16.24 0.54
N ASP A 166 -12.44 -17.17 -0.36
CA ASP A 166 -11.46 -18.00 -1.07
C ASP A 166 -10.58 -17.10 -1.97
N PRO A 167 -9.24 -17.08 -1.77
CA PRO A 167 -8.35 -16.20 -2.51
C PRO A 167 -8.03 -16.71 -3.91
N ASP A 168 -8.25 -17.98 -4.23
CA ASP A 168 -7.62 -18.63 -5.40
C ASP A 168 -7.99 -17.94 -6.72
N ALA A 169 -9.28 -17.70 -6.95
CA ALA A 169 -9.75 -17.01 -8.16
C ALA A 169 -9.31 -15.54 -8.23
N PHE A 170 -9.21 -14.87 -7.08
CA PHE A 170 -8.75 -13.48 -7.00
C PHE A 170 -7.25 -13.39 -7.33
N MET A 171 -6.44 -14.31 -6.79
CA MET A 171 -5.01 -14.39 -7.05
C MET A 171 -4.71 -14.75 -8.50
N ALA A 172 -5.53 -15.61 -9.12
CA ALA A 172 -5.43 -15.89 -10.55
C ALA A 172 -5.74 -14.63 -11.38
N ASP A 173 -6.79 -13.89 -11.02
CA ASP A 173 -7.19 -12.67 -11.71
C ASP A 173 -6.17 -11.53 -11.58
N LEU A 174 -5.46 -11.42 -10.45
CA LEU A 174 -4.37 -10.45 -10.30
C LEU A 174 -3.29 -10.62 -11.38
N ASN A 175 -2.90 -11.87 -11.67
CA ASN A 175 -1.92 -12.17 -12.73
C ASN A 175 -2.43 -11.82 -14.13
N VAL A 176 -3.74 -11.94 -14.37
CA VAL A 176 -4.36 -11.68 -15.67
C VAL A 176 -4.63 -10.18 -15.88
N HIS A 177 -4.93 -9.44 -14.82
CA HIS A 177 -5.38 -8.06 -14.87
C HIS A 177 -4.32 -7.05 -14.43
N GLY A 178 -3.04 -7.34 -14.70
CA GLY A 178 -1.95 -6.36 -14.63
C GLY A 178 -1.25 -6.23 -13.28
N LEU A 179 -1.57 -7.07 -12.29
CA LEU A 179 -0.90 -7.10 -10.98
C LEU A 179 -0.29 -8.48 -10.69
N PRO A 180 0.64 -8.97 -11.53
CA PRO A 180 1.28 -10.25 -11.28
C PRO A 180 2.01 -10.24 -9.94
N TRP A 181 1.83 -11.31 -9.16
CA TRP A 181 2.44 -11.44 -7.84
C TRP A 181 3.55 -12.48 -7.86
N GLN A 182 4.51 -12.29 -6.96
CA GLN A 182 5.66 -13.15 -6.75
C GLN A 182 5.53 -13.87 -5.41
N PHE A 183 6.10 -15.07 -5.34
CA PHE A 183 6.19 -15.86 -4.12
C PHE A 183 7.65 -16.27 -3.91
N VAL A 184 8.19 -15.93 -2.75
CA VAL A 184 9.56 -16.25 -2.36
C VAL A 184 9.55 -16.94 -1.00
N GLU A 185 10.25 -18.06 -0.87
CA GLU A 185 10.53 -18.65 0.44
C GLU A 185 11.71 -17.93 1.09
N LEU A 186 11.58 -17.60 2.37
CA LEU A 186 12.60 -16.93 3.15
C LEU A 186 13.15 -17.86 4.22
N SER A 187 14.39 -17.61 4.64
CA SER A 187 14.89 -18.11 5.92
C SER A 187 14.18 -17.41 7.08
N PRO A 188 14.10 -18.03 8.28
CA PRO A 188 13.60 -17.36 9.48
C PRO A 188 14.34 -16.06 9.80
N GLU A 189 15.64 -16.02 9.55
CA GLU A 189 16.49 -14.85 9.76
C GLU A 189 16.14 -13.72 8.78
N GLN A 190 16.03 -14.04 7.49
CA GLN A 190 15.60 -13.10 6.44
C GLN A 190 14.25 -12.46 6.78
N ALA A 191 13.27 -13.26 7.18
CA ALA A 191 11.95 -12.75 7.54
C ALA A 191 11.96 -11.92 8.85
N ALA A 192 12.81 -12.28 9.81
CA ALA A 192 12.92 -11.54 11.07
C ALA A 192 13.57 -10.15 10.90
N SER A 193 14.52 -10.02 9.97
CA SER A 193 15.22 -8.76 9.65
C SER A 193 14.59 -7.97 8.50
N LEU A 194 13.51 -8.46 7.89
CA LEU A 194 12.92 -7.93 6.65
C LEU A 194 13.92 -7.84 5.48
N GLN A 195 14.88 -8.76 5.42
CA GLN A 195 15.86 -8.87 4.34
C GLN A 195 15.40 -9.93 3.35
N VAL A 196 14.83 -9.48 2.22
CA VAL A 196 14.20 -10.36 1.21
C VAL A 196 15.08 -10.59 -0.03
N VAL A 197 16.37 -10.23 0.06
CA VAL A 197 17.35 -10.26 -1.04
C VAL A 197 17.53 -11.66 -1.62
#